data_AF-A0A7X9SMD9-F1
#
_entry.id   AF-A0A7X9SMD9-F1
#
_cell.length_a   1.000
_cell.length_b   1.000
_cell.length_c   1.000
_cell.angle_alpha   90.00
_cell.angle_beta   90.00
_cell.angle_gamma   90.00
#
_symmetry.space_group_name_H-M   'P 1'
#
loop_
_entity.id
_entity.type
_entity.pdbx_description
1 polymer ?
#
loop_
_entity_poly.entity_id
_entity_poly.type
_entity_poly.pdbx_seq_one_letter_code
_entity_poly.pdbx_strand_id
1 'polypeptide(L)'
;MKELQVNKQLPVISTNFEEVKASLIETVNKYKGIVVTEEGLKDCKATQKELAGLRNKIDDYRKAVKKDVSEPINVFEKQCKELISLVADAEQPIKEGIEVFDNKRREEKRQKALEFISESVQAHNLSEKYAKRLTVLDKYLTLSGSLKSIKDDIEQRTLMLLQEQDRELGVLQVIQGTIKGANETIKTPLKLQDFQNLIDMNYPVAKIIEEINKRAAMIREAERPKPVEPLKEEIKEPEPTKEQVSIPVDIKTKEAAKPKEEPLFFYEIRVVANFENMKKLTELLKGDGFDYTVKDKGRTQK
;
A
#
# COMPACT_ATOMS: atom_id res chain seq x y z
N MET A 1 -3.64 11.07 47.89
CA MET A 1 -2.16 11.11 47.95
C MET A 1 -1.75 12.39 48.65
N LYS A 2 -0.64 12.41 49.39
CA LYS A 2 -0.09 13.67 49.94
C LYS A 2 0.66 14.40 48.84
N GLU A 3 0.55 15.72 48.79
CA GLU A 3 1.26 16.55 47.84
C GLU A 3 2.69 16.87 48.34
N LEU A 4 3.63 17.02 47.42
CA LEU A 4 5.00 17.42 47.76
C LEU A 4 5.02 18.90 48.14
N GLN A 5 5.34 19.18 49.40
CA GLN A 5 5.51 20.56 49.88
C GLN A 5 6.96 21.01 49.71
N VAL A 6 7.15 22.12 48.99
CA VAL A 6 8.49 22.66 48.68
C VAL A 6 8.67 24.00 49.39
N ASN A 7 9.57 24.05 50.38
CA ASN A 7 9.99 25.29 51.03
C ASN A 7 11.33 25.74 50.45
N LYS A 8 11.36 26.90 49.78
CA LYS A 8 12.55 27.42 49.08
C LYS A 8 13.11 28.64 49.79
N GLN A 9 14.42 28.64 50.03
CA GLN A 9 15.20 29.82 50.42
C GLN A 9 16.32 30.03 49.39
N LEU A 10 16.48 31.27 48.90
CA LEU A 10 17.50 31.60 47.91
C LEU A 10 18.87 31.70 48.60
N PRO A 11 19.94 31.12 48.02
CA PRO A 11 21.28 31.27 48.57
C PRO A 11 21.78 32.71 48.35
N VAL A 12 22.29 33.32 49.42
CA VAL A 12 22.95 34.63 49.37
C VAL A 12 24.45 34.40 49.54
N ILE A 13 25.25 34.81 48.55
CA ILE A 13 26.71 34.72 48.60
C ILE A 13 27.26 36.12 48.77
N SER A 14 27.80 36.43 49.95
CA SER A 14 28.54 37.66 50.24
C SER A 14 30.05 37.40 50.19
N THR A 15 30.80 38.39 49.69
CA THR A 15 32.26 38.31 49.58
C THR A 15 32.88 39.65 49.90
N ASN A 16 34.14 39.66 50.35
CA ASN A 16 34.94 40.87 50.52
C ASN A 16 35.60 41.30 49.19
N PHE A 17 34.84 41.23 48.09
CA PHE A 17 35.34 41.40 46.72
C PHE A 17 36.13 42.68 46.52
N GLU A 18 35.63 43.81 47.01
CA GLU A 18 36.29 45.12 46.83
C GLU A 18 37.65 45.18 47.54
N GLU A 19 37.76 44.62 48.74
CA GLU A 19 39.03 44.56 49.49
C GLU A 19 40.07 43.70 48.76
N VAL A 20 39.65 42.51 48.31
CA VAL A 20 40.53 41.57 47.61
C VAL A 20 40.95 42.12 46.25
N LYS A 21 40.04 42.78 45.53
CA LYS A 21 40.31 43.42 44.24
C LYS A 21 41.32 44.56 44.37
N ALA A 22 41.18 45.43 45.37
CA ALA A 22 42.13 46.51 45.63
C ALA A 22 43.55 45.96 45.90
N SER A 23 43.66 44.96 46.79
CA SER A 23 44.93 44.31 47.10
C SER A 23 45.57 43.61 45.89
N LEU A 24 44.76 42.95 45.06
CA LEU A 24 45.21 42.32 43.81
C LEU A 24 45.73 43.36 42.81
N ILE A 25 45.05 44.50 42.65
CA ILE A 25 45.48 45.56 41.73
C ILE A 25 46.83 46.13 42.15
N GLU A 26 47.04 46.41 43.44
CA GLU A 26 48.34 46.87 43.95
C GLU A 26 49.44 45.84 43.72
N THR A 27 49.14 44.57 43.98
CA THR A 27 50.10 43.48 43.81
C THR A 27 50.47 43.26 42.36
N VAL A 28 49.49 43.25 41.45
CA VAL A 28 49.71 43.04 40.01
C VAL A 28 50.39 44.24 39.35
N ASN A 29 50.12 45.47 39.79
CA ASN A 29 50.76 46.67 39.26
C ASN A 29 52.27 46.70 39.53
N LYS A 30 52.77 46.10 40.62
CA LYS A 30 54.22 45.94 40.89
C LYS A 30 54.96 45.15 39.81
N TYR A 31 54.24 44.34 39.05
CA TYR A 31 54.79 43.47 38.01
C TYR A 31 54.51 43.96 36.59
N LYS A 32 53.78 45.07 36.43
CA LYS A 32 53.57 45.70 35.11
C LYS A 32 54.87 46.33 34.63
N GLY A 33 55.33 45.95 33.44
CA GLY A 33 56.51 46.54 32.81
C GLY A 33 57.85 45.91 33.20
N ILE A 34 57.86 44.79 33.93
CA ILE A 34 59.09 44.02 34.16
C ILE A 34 59.59 43.45 32.83
N VAL A 35 60.85 43.76 32.50
CA VAL A 35 61.58 43.19 31.37
C VAL A 35 62.42 42.02 31.89
N VAL A 36 62.22 40.82 31.34
CA VAL A 36 62.94 39.62 31.77
C VAL A 36 64.36 39.66 31.21
N THR A 37 65.35 39.73 32.10
CA THR A 37 66.79 39.62 31.77
C THR A 37 67.34 38.28 32.24
N GLU A 38 68.50 37.84 31.74
CA GLU A 38 69.11 36.55 32.13
C GLU A 38 69.40 36.46 33.64
N GLU A 39 69.85 37.56 34.26
CA GLU A 39 70.14 37.63 35.69
C GLU A 39 68.86 37.59 36.56
N GLY A 40 67.72 38.11 36.06
CA GLY A 40 66.44 38.19 36.77
C GLY A 40 65.42 37.07 36.45
N LEU A 41 65.77 36.14 35.57
CA LEU A 41 64.86 35.09 35.07
C LEU A 41 64.30 34.19 36.19
N LYS A 42 65.11 33.90 37.21
CA LYS A 42 64.71 33.03 38.33
C LYS A 42 63.59 33.66 39.15
N ASP A 43 63.69 34.95 39.45
CA ASP A 43 62.71 35.67 40.25
C ASP A 43 61.42 35.89 39.46
N CYS A 44 61.52 36.19 38.16
CA CYS A 44 60.35 36.27 37.26
C CYS A 44 59.54 34.96 37.24
N LYS A 45 60.22 33.80 37.21
CA LYS A 45 59.56 32.48 37.28
C LYS A 45 58.89 32.22 38.62
N ALA A 46 59.50 32.65 39.73
CA ALA A 46 58.91 32.53 41.06
C ALA A 46 57.63 33.36 41.18
N THR A 47 57.67 34.62 40.77
CA THR A 47 56.51 35.52 40.75
C THR A 47 55.39 35.01 39.83
N GLN A 48 55.72 34.50 38.63
CA GLN A 48 54.73 33.90 37.74
C GLN A 48 54.00 32.73 38.41
N LYS A 49 54.74 31.87 39.11
CA LYS A 49 54.19 30.73 39.84
C LYS A 49 53.26 31.17 40.97
N GLU A 50 53.60 32.24 41.69
CA GLU A 50 52.76 32.81 42.74
C GLU A 50 51.45 33.38 42.18
N LEU A 51 51.52 34.18 41.10
CA LEU A 51 50.32 34.72 40.43
C LEU A 51 49.42 33.61 39.86
N ALA A 52 50.02 32.58 39.26
CA ALA A 52 49.30 31.41 38.79
C ALA A 52 48.62 30.65 39.95
N GLY A 53 49.32 30.50 41.08
CA GLY A 53 48.78 29.90 42.30
C GLY A 53 47.60 30.69 42.86
N LEU A 54 47.68 32.02 42.90
CA LEU A 54 46.60 32.89 43.36
C LEU A 54 45.37 32.80 42.42
N ARG A 55 45.59 32.81 41.10
CA ARG A 55 44.53 32.61 40.11
C ARG A 55 43.81 31.27 40.32
N ASN A 56 44.57 30.19 40.52
CA ASN A 56 44.00 28.86 40.72
C ASN A 56 43.18 28.81 42.03
N LYS A 57 43.68 29.39 43.13
CA LYS A 57 42.94 29.46 44.40
C LYS A 57 41.59 30.17 44.27
N ILE A 58 41.52 31.27 43.52
CA ILE A 58 40.25 32.00 43.27
C ILE A 58 39.27 31.11 42.50
N ASP A 59 39.75 30.40 41.48
CA ASP A 59 38.90 29.49 40.69
C ASP A 59 38.44 28.26 41.48
N ASP A 60 39.31 27.71 42.33
CA ASP A 60 38.99 26.58 43.21
C ASP A 60 37.96 27.00 44.26
N TYR A 61 38.08 28.19 44.85
CA TYR A 61 37.08 28.74 45.77
C TYR A 61 35.72 28.92 45.08
N ARG A 62 35.71 29.48 43.85
CA ARG A 62 34.49 29.61 43.04
C ARG A 62 33.83 28.25 42.78
N LYS A 63 34.63 27.22 42.43
CA LYS A 63 34.12 25.86 42.19
C LYS A 63 33.55 25.23 43.45
N ALA A 64 34.24 25.36 44.59
CA ALA A 64 33.81 24.83 45.88
C ALA A 64 32.48 25.45 46.31
N VAL A 65 32.39 26.77 46.39
CA VAL A 65 31.16 27.47 46.79
C VAL A 65 30.00 27.16 45.83
N LYS A 66 30.26 27.11 44.51
CA LYS A 66 29.23 26.71 43.54
C LYS A 66 28.71 25.30 43.81
N LYS A 67 29.61 24.36 44.11
CA LYS A 67 29.25 22.96 44.40
C LYS A 67 28.36 22.90 45.64
N ASP A 68 28.79 23.50 46.74
CA ASP A 68 28.09 23.48 48.03
C ASP A 68 26.69 24.10 47.92
N VAL A 69 26.58 25.24 47.24
CA VAL A 69 25.29 25.94 47.04
C VAL A 69 24.37 25.19 46.06
N SER A 70 24.93 24.42 45.12
CA SER A 70 24.16 23.59 44.18
C SER A 70 23.73 22.25 44.76
N GLU A 71 24.36 21.78 45.84
CA GLU A 71 24.09 20.47 46.42
C GLU A 71 22.62 20.29 46.87
N PRO A 72 21.99 21.26 47.57
CA PRO A 72 20.57 21.16 47.90
C PRO A 72 19.66 21.07 46.67
N ILE A 73 20.03 21.73 45.58
CA ILE A 73 19.27 21.68 44.31
C ILE A 73 19.39 20.28 43.69
N ASN A 74 20.59 19.72 43.66
CA ASN A 74 20.83 18.37 43.14
C ASN A 74 20.11 17.30 43.97
N VAL A 75 20.08 17.45 45.30
CA VAL A 75 19.34 16.56 46.21
C VAL A 75 17.85 16.64 45.93
N PHE A 76 17.29 17.85 45.83
CA PHE A 76 15.88 18.04 45.47
C PHE A 76 15.53 17.42 44.12
N GLU A 77 16.35 17.66 43.09
CA GLU A 77 16.14 17.07 41.76
C GLU A 77 16.15 15.53 41.82
N LYS A 78 17.09 14.94 42.58
CA LYS A 78 17.16 13.50 42.78
C LYS A 78 15.92 12.96 43.48
N GLN A 79 15.45 13.64 44.53
CA GLN A 79 14.22 13.26 45.25
C GLN A 79 13.00 13.31 44.33
N CYS A 80 12.85 14.35 43.51
CA CYS A 80 11.78 14.42 42.51
C CYS A 80 11.87 13.28 41.49
N LYS A 81 13.07 12.98 40.98
CA LYS A 81 13.29 11.86 40.04
C LYS A 81 12.95 10.51 40.66
N GLU A 82 13.30 10.30 41.93
CA GLU A 82 12.95 9.08 42.66
C GLU A 82 11.43 8.94 42.82
N LEU A 83 10.73 10.02 43.20
CA LEU A 83 9.26 10.03 43.28
C LEU A 83 8.61 9.74 41.92
N ILE A 84 9.12 10.33 40.83
CA ILE A 84 8.64 10.06 39.47
C ILE A 84 8.86 8.59 39.10
N SER A 85 10.03 8.02 39.42
CA SER A 85 10.35 6.61 39.17
C SER A 85 9.38 5.69 39.90
N LEU A 86 9.09 5.95 41.19
CA LEU A 86 8.14 5.15 41.96
C LEU A 86 6.73 5.14 41.34
N VAL A 87 6.29 6.28 40.80
CA VAL A 87 5.00 6.38 40.09
C VAL A 87 5.07 5.59 38.78
N ALA A 88 6.13 5.78 37.98
CA ALA A 88 6.31 5.08 36.72
C ALA A 88 6.36 3.56 36.88
N ASP A 89 7.06 3.07 37.90
CA ASP A 89 7.17 1.63 38.23
C ASP A 89 5.80 1.03 38.59
N ALA A 90 4.93 1.82 39.22
CA ALA A 90 3.55 1.41 39.52
C ALA A 90 2.61 1.52 38.31
N GLU A 91 2.80 2.54 37.45
CA GLU A 91 2.01 2.77 36.25
C GLU A 91 2.27 1.74 35.15
N GLN A 92 3.52 1.30 35.00
CA GLN A 92 3.95 0.39 33.93
C GLN A 92 3.11 -0.91 33.87
N PRO A 93 3.00 -1.72 34.95
CA PRO A 93 2.23 -2.96 34.90
C PRO A 93 0.72 -2.72 34.70
N ILE A 94 0.19 -1.57 35.15
CA ILE A 94 -1.21 -1.19 34.91
C ILE A 94 -1.43 -0.94 33.42
N LYS A 95 -0.52 -0.19 32.78
CA LYS A 95 -0.58 0.12 31.36
C LYS A 95 -0.45 -1.14 30.50
N GLU A 96 0.52 -1.99 30.82
CA GLU A 96 0.69 -3.31 30.18
C GLU A 96 -0.56 -4.19 30.38
N GLY A 97 -1.12 -4.21 31.59
CA GLY A 97 -2.36 -4.92 31.89
C GLY A 97 -3.55 -4.44 31.06
N ILE A 98 -3.74 -3.12 30.92
CA ILE A 98 -4.77 -2.52 30.07
C ILE A 98 -4.59 -2.97 28.62
N GLU A 99 -3.38 -2.91 28.09
CA GLU A 99 -3.08 -3.35 26.72
C GLU A 99 -3.40 -4.83 26.51
N VAL A 100 -3.05 -5.71 27.45
CA VAL A 100 -3.37 -7.15 27.40
C VAL A 100 -4.89 -7.37 27.36
N PHE A 101 -5.65 -6.70 28.24
CA PHE A 101 -7.10 -6.85 28.28
C PHE A 101 -7.79 -6.27 27.04
N ASP A 102 -7.32 -5.13 26.54
CA ASP A 102 -7.84 -4.53 25.33
C ASP A 102 -7.53 -5.41 24.11
N ASN A 103 -6.31 -5.93 23.98
CA ASN A 103 -5.94 -6.87 22.93
C ASN A 103 -6.80 -8.14 22.99
N LYS A 104 -7.02 -8.70 24.20
CA LYS A 104 -7.90 -9.85 24.41
C LYS A 104 -9.33 -9.56 23.95
N ARG A 105 -9.90 -8.41 24.32
CA ARG A 105 -11.24 -7.99 23.88
C ARG A 105 -11.34 -7.82 22.37
N ARG A 106 -10.30 -7.27 21.72
CA ARG A 106 -10.27 -7.14 20.26
C ARG A 106 -10.21 -8.51 19.58
N GLU A 107 -9.43 -9.44 20.12
CA GLU A 107 -9.36 -10.81 19.61
C GLU A 107 -10.68 -11.57 19.83
N GLU A 108 -11.33 -11.44 20.99
CA GLU A 108 -12.66 -12.00 21.23
C GLU A 108 -13.69 -11.48 20.21
N LYS A 109 -13.65 -10.18 19.87
CA LYS A 109 -14.50 -9.63 18.80
C LYS A 109 -14.15 -10.18 17.43
N ARG A 110 -12.87 -10.39 17.14
CA ARG A 110 -12.41 -11.01 15.90
C ARG A 110 -12.97 -12.43 15.76
N GLN A 111 -12.88 -13.23 16.82
CA GLN A 111 -13.41 -14.59 16.84
C GLN A 111 -14.93 -14.58 16.65
N LYS A 112 -15.66 -13.72 17.35
CA LYS A 112 -17.11 -13.58 17.14
C LYS A 112 -17.48 -13.12 15.72
N ALA A 113 -16.69 -12.24 15.11
CA ALA A 113 -16.90 -11.85 13.72
C ALA A 113 -16.68 -13.03 12.76
N LEU A 114 -15.68 -13.88 13.01
CA LEU A 114 -15.45 -15.12 12.25
C LEU A 114 -16.60 -16.12 12.44
N GLU A 115 -17.09 -16.27 13.67
CA GLU A 115 -18.27 -17.10 13.98
C GLU A 115 -19.49 -16.59 13.19
N PHE A 116 -19.79 -15.28 13.24
CA PHE A 116 -20.91 -14.71 12.48
C PHE A 116 -20.73 -14.85 10.97
N ILE A 117 -19.52 -14.71 10.43
CA ILE A 117 -19.25 -14.97 9.01
C ILE A 117 -19.55 -16.43 8.68
N SER A 118 -19.07 -17.37 9.49
CA SER A 118 -19.31 -18.80 9.30
C SER A 118 -20.80 -19.14 9.36
N GLU A 119 -21.52 -18.62 10.37
CA GLU A 119 -22.96 -18.77 10.51
C GLU A 119 -23.71 -18.23 9.29
N SER A 120 -23.43 -17.00 8.86
CA SER A 120 -24.10 -16.38 7.71
C SER A 120 -23.77 -17.12 6.40
N VAL A 121 -22.52 -17.57 6.19
CA VAL A 121 -22.15 -18.36 5.00
C VAL A 121 -22.92 -19.70 4.95
N GLN A 122 -23.04 -20.39 6.09
CA GLN A 122 -23.79 -21.64 6.18
C GLN A 122 -25.30 -21.41 6.01
N ALA A 123 -25.86 -20.40 6.67
CA ALA A 123 -27.28 -20.09 6.60
C ALA A 123 -27.74 -19.76 5.17
N HIS A 124 -26.92 -19.04 4.41
CA HIS A 124 -27.23 -18.59 3.05
C HIS A 124 -26.64 -19.49 1.94
N ASN A 125 -25.98 -20.59 2.28
CA ASN A 125 -25.32 -21.50 1.33
C ASN A 125 -24.43 -20.76 0.30
N LEU A 126 -23.63 -19.81 0.79
CA LEU A 126 -22.67 -19.10 -0.06
C LEU A 126 -21.60 -20.08 -0.57
N SER A 127 -21.38 -20.09 -1.87
CA SER A 127 -20.29 -20.85 -2.47
C SER A 127 -18.92 -20.28 -2.07
N GLU A 128 -17.90 -21.13 -2.13
CA GLU A 128 -16.54 -20.81 -1.68
C GLU A 128 -15.97 -19.53 -2.32
N LYS A 129 -16.32 -19.28 -3.60
CA LYS A 129 -15.96 -18.07 -4.36
C LYS A 129 -16.41 -16.79 -3.65
N TYR A 130 -17.64 -16.76 -3.15
CA TYR A 130 -18.20 -15.57 -2.47
C TYR A 130 -17.90 -15.56 -0.99
N ALA A 131 -17.88 -16.73 -0.33
CA ALA A 131 -17.53 -16.84 1.08
C ALA A 131 -16.14 -16.24 1.38
N LYS A 132 -15.14 -16.46 0.50
CA LYS A 132 -13.79 -15.88 0.62
C LYS A 132 -13.76 -14.33 0.59
N ARG A 133 -14.81 -13.67 0.07
CA ARG A 133 -14.94 -12.20 0.06
C ARG A 133 -15.46 -11.65 1.39
N LEU A 134 -16.03 -12.48 2.26
CA LEU A 134 -16.43 -12.10 3.61
C LEU A 134 -15.22 -12.16 4.54
N THR A 135 -14.52 -11.05 4.63
CA THR A 135 -13.40 -10.86 5.57
C THR A 135 -13.82 -10.06 6.80
N VAL A 136 -13.09 -10.27 7.90
CA VAL A 136 -13.17 -9.44 9.10
C VAL A 136 -12.60 -8.06 8.79
N LEU A 137 -13.37 -7.01 9.08
CA LEU A 137 -12.97 -5.62 8.85
C LEU A 137 -12.42 -5.00 10.14
N ASP A 138 -11.46 -4.08 10.01
CA ASP A 138 -10.85 -3.37 11.15
C ASP A 138 -11.89 -2.64 12.02
N LYS A 139 -12.98 -2.16 11.41
CA LYS A 139 -14.09 -1.51 12.13
C LYS A 139 -14.73 -2.42 13.19
N TYR A 140 -14.69 -3.74 13.01
CA TYR A 140 -15.21 -4.72 13.96
C TYR A 140 -14.31 -4.90 15.19
N LEU A 141 -13.02 -4.57 15.07
CA LEU A 141 -12.03 -4.71 16.14
C LEU A 141 -11.98 -3.50 17.07
N THR A 142 -12.79 -2.47 16.81
CA THR A 142 -12.88 -1.30 17.68
C THR A 142 -13.52 -1.68 19.02
N LEU A 143 -13.01 -1.14 20.13
CA LEU A 143 -13.53 -1.47 21.47
C LEU A 143 -14.96 -0.92 21.70
N SER A 144 -15.32 0.18 21.06
CA SER A 144 -16.65 0.81 21.14
C SER A 144 -17.72 0.11 20.29
N GLY A 145 -17.36 -0.63 19.24
CA GLY A 145 -18.32 -1.28 18.35
C GLY A 145 -19.14 -2.38 19.05
N SER A 146 -20.44 -2.42 18.84
CA SER A 146 -21.31 -3.46 19.40
C SER A 146 -21.27 -4.75 18.56
N LEU A 147 -21.41 -5.91 19.21
CA LEU A 147 -21.48 -7.21 18.51
C LEU A 147 -22.68 -7.28 17.54
N LYS A 148 -23.79 -6.62 17.90
CA LYS A 148 -24.96 -6.51 17.03
C LYS A 148 -24.63 -5.78 15.72
N SER A 149 -23.96 -4.63 15.81
CA SER A 149 -23.56 -3.88 14.60
C SER A 149 -22.62 -4.68 13.71
N ILE A 150 -21.73 -5.48 14.29
CA ILE A 150 -20.84 -6.37 13.54
C ILE A 150 -21.66 -7.44 12.81
N LYS A 151 -22.59 -8.10 13.52
CA LYS A 151 -23.48 -9.12 12.94
C LYS A 151 -24.33 -8.55 11.81
N ASP A 152 -24.97 -7.40 12.03
CA ASP A 152 -25.84 -6.77 11.05
C ASP A 152 -25.06 -6.40 9.77
N ASP A 153 -23.83 -5.89 9.90
CA ASP A 153 -22.98 -5.54 8.74
C ASP A 153 -22.49 -6.78 7.98
N ILE A 154 -22.13 -7.86 8.68
CA ILE A 154 -21.78 -9.15 8.06
C ILE A 154 -22.98 -9.70 7.30
N GLU A 155 -24.17 -9.63 7.90
CA GLU A 155 -25.40 -10.12 7.29
C GLU A 155 -25.73 -9.34 6.01
N GLN A 156 -25.67 -8.01 6.04
CA GLN A 156 -25.89 -7.17 4.85
C GLN A 156 -24.90 -7.50 3.74
N ARG A 157 -23.61 -7.64 4.06
CA ARG A 157 -22.58 -8.04 3.08
C ARG A 157 -22.85 -9.44 2.53
N THR A 158 -23.33 -10.36 3.36
CA THR A 158 -23.68 -11.72 2.94
C THR A 158 -24.84 -11.70 1.96
N LEU A 159 -25.90 -10.93 2.23
CA LEU A 159 -27.05 -10.80 1.35
C LEU A 159 -26.68 -10.20 -0.02
N MET A 160 -25.78 -9.21 -0.05
CA MET A 160 -25.28 -8.65 -1.32
C MET A 160 -24.53 -9.71 -2.15
N LEU A 161 -23.69 -10.52 -1.50
CA LEU A 161 -22.96 -11.59 -2.16
C LEU A 161 -23.88 -12.73 -2.60
N LEU A 162 -24.91 -13.03 -1.82
CA LEU A 162 -25.95 -14.00 -2.18
C LEU A 162 -26.68 -13.55 -3.44
N GLN A 163 -27.07 -12.27 -3.52
CA GLN A 163 -27.70 -11.71 -4.72
C GLN A 163 -26.79 -11.82 -5.96
N GLU A 164 -25.49 -11.58 -5.81
CA GLU A 164 -24.52 -11.77 -6.89
C GLU A 164 -24.43 -13.24 -7.33
N GLN A 165 -24.42 -14.18 -6.37
CA GLN A 165 -24.42 -15.62 -6.63
C GLN A 165 -25.69 -16.07 -7.36
N ASP A 166 -26.86 -15.67 -6.87
CA ASP A 166 -28.14 -16.04 -7.46
C ASP A 166 -28.29 -15.47 -8.88
N ARG A 167 -27.77 -14.27 -9.11
CA ARG A 167 -27.69 -13.68 -10.46
C ARG A 167 -26.81 -14.53 -11.38
N GLU A 168 -25.62 -14.95 -10.92
CA GLU A 168 -24.72 -15.80 -11.71
C GLU A 168 -25.37 -17.17 -12.01
N LEU A 169 -25.99 -17.80 -11.02
CA LEU A 169 -26.73 -19.06 -11.18
C LEU A 169 -27.91 -18.91 -12.14
N GLY A 170 -28.68 -17.83 -12.05
CA GLY A 170 -29.79 -17.54 -12.95
C GLY A 170 -29.33 -17.38 -14.40
N VAL A 171 -28.21 -16.68 -14.64
CA VAL A 171 -27.61 -16.56 -15.97
C VAL A 171 -27.21 -17.93 -16.51
N LEU A 172 -26.54 -18.75 -15.70
CA LEU A 172 -26.15 -20.11 -16.08
C LEU A 172 -27.36 -20.99 -16.40
N GLN A 173 -28.44 -20.91 -15.62
CA GLN A 173 -29.68 -21.66 -15.87
C GLN A 173 -30.33 -21.26 -17.20
N VAL A 174 -30.38 -19.97 -17.53
CA VAL A 174 -30.92 -19.48 -18.81
C VAL A 174 -30.10 -20.02 -19.99
N ILE A 175 -28.76 -19.96 -19.89
CA ILE A 175 -27.86 -20.50 -20.91
C ILE A 175 -28.05 -22.01 -21.06
N GLN A 176 -28.08 -22.76 -19.96
CA GLN A 176 -28.31 -24.21 -20.00
C GLN A 176 -29.69 -24.56 -20.59
N GLY A 177 -30.75 -23.82 -20.25
CA GLY A 177 -32.08 -24.00 -20.82
C GLY A 177 -32.10 -23.75 -22.33
N THR A 178 -31.40 -22.72 -22.79
CA THR A 178 -31.25 -22.40 -24.22
C THR A 178 -30.52 -23.52 -24.96
N ILE A 179 -29.42 -24.04 -24.39
CA ILE A 179 -28.67 -25.17 -24.96
C ILE A 179 -29.56 -26.41 -25.04
N LYS A 180 -30.32 -26.73 -23.98
CA LYS A 180 -31.24 -27.87 -23.98
C LYS A 180 -32.27 -27.76 -25.10
N GLY A 181 -32.93 -26.61 -25.23
CA GLY A 181 -33.91 -26.38 -26.32
C GLY A 181 -33.27 -26.46 -27.71
N ALA A 182 -32.06 -25.93 -27.89
CA ALA A 182 -31.33 -26.04 -29.15
C ALA A 182 -30.98 -27.49 -29.49
N ASN A 183 -30.53 -28.27 -28.49
CA ASN A 183 -30.17 -29.68 -28.62
C ASN A 183 -31.34 -30.60 -29.02
N GLU A 184 -32.60 -30.19 -28.80
CA GLU A 184 -33.77 -30.95 -29.30
C GLU A 184 -33.85 -30.94 -30.83
N THR A 185 -33.18 -29.99 -31.50
CA THR A 185 -33.29 -29.77 -32.94
C THR A 185 -32.08 -30.24 -33.76
N ILE A 186 -31.03 -30.73 -33.10
CA ILE A 186 -29.74 -31.12 -33.69
C ILE A 186 -29.31 -32.51 -33.20
N LYS A 187 -28.59 -33.28 -34.02
CA LYS A 187 -28.08 -34.60 -33.63
C LYS A 187 -26.77 -34.51 -32.87
N THR A 188 -25.95 -33.50 -33.15
CA THR A 188 -24.69 -33.24 -32.44
C THR A 188 -24.94 -32.28 -31.28
N PRO A 189 -24.94 -32.74 -30.03
CA PRO A 189 -25.35 -31.91 -28.90
C PRO A 189 -24.27 -30.89 -28.52
N LEU A 190 -24.70 -29.65 -28.32
CA LEU A 190 -23.91 -28.58 -27.73
C LEU A 190 -23.84 -28.75 -26.20
N LYS A 191 -22.71 -28.38 -25.60
CA LYS A 191 -22.47 -28.44 -24.16
C LYS A 191 -22.18 -27.06 -23.60
N LEU A 192 -22.41 -26.87 -22.29
CA LEU A 192 -22.10 -25.61 -21.61
C LEU A 192 -20.62 -25.22 -21.76
N GLN A 193 -19.73 -26.22 -21.75
CA GLN A 193 -18.28 -26.03 -21.92
C GLN A 193 -17.93 -25.33 -23.25
N ASP A 194 -18.72 -25.54 -24.31
CA ASP A 194 -18.47 -24.93 -25.63
C ASP A 194 -18.64 -23.40 -25.62
N PHE A 195 -19.28 -22.88 -24.58
CA PHE A 195 -19.55 -21.45 -24.36
C PHE A 195 -18.89 -20.92 -23.08
N GLN A 196 -18.11 -21.72 -22.36
CA GLN A 196 -17.52 -21.34 -21.07
C GLN A 196 -16.64 -20.08 -21.19
N ASN A 197 -15.84 -19.96 -22.26
CA ASN A 197 -15.02 -18.78 -22.51
C ASN A 197 -15.86 -17.49 -22.59
N LEU A 198 -17.07 -17.55 -23.17
CA LEU A 198 -17.96 -16.38 -23.27
C LEU A 198 -18.57 -16.04 -21.91
N ILE A 199 -18.88 -17.06 -21.11
CA ILE A 199 -19.41 -16.92 -19.74
C ILE A 199 -18.34 -16.29 -18.83
N ASP A 200 -17.11 -16.80 -18.89
CA ASP A 200 -15.98 -16.32 -18.07
C ASP A 200 -15.56 -14.90 -18.45
N MET A 201 -15.67 -14.53 -19.73
CA MET A 201 -15.49 -13.15 -20.21
C MET A 201 -16.69 -12.24 -19.89
N ASN A 202 -17.71 -12.73 -19.18
CA ASN A 202 -18.90 -12.00 -18.77
C ASN A 202 -19.61 -11.31 -19.96
N TYR A 203 -19.71 -12.01 -21.11
CA TYR A 203 -20.45 -11.52 -22.27
C TYR A 203 -21.95 -11.35 -21.94
N PRO A 204 -22.66 -10.40 -22.58
CA PRO A 204 -24.10 -10.25 -22.40
C PRO A 204 -24.84 -11.55 -22.71
N VAL A 205 -25.75 -11.97 -21.83
CA VAL A 205 -26.51 -13.24 -21.97
C VAL A 205 -27.18 -13.36 -23.33
N ALA A 206 -27.75 -12.27 -23.85
CA ALA A 206 -28.36 -12.22 -25.17
C ALA A 206 -27.39 -12.60 -26.30
N LYS A 207 -26.13 -12.17 -26.23
CA LYS A 207 -25.10 -12.51 -27.23
C LYS A 207 -24.69 -13.96 -27.15
N ILE A 208 -24.64 -14.52 -25.93
CA ILE A 208 -24.37 -15.95 -25.73
C ILE A 208 -25.52 -16.78 -26.32
N ILE A 209 -26.78 -16.37 -26.08
CA ILE A 209 -27.97 -16.99 -26.68
C ILE A 209 -27.94 -16.93 -28.21
N GLU A 210 -27.62 -15.77 -28.78
CA GLU A 210 -27.46 -15.62 -30.24
C GLU A 210 -26.41 -16.60 -30.79
N GLU A 211 -25.26 -16.72 -30.15
CA GLU A 211 -24.18 -17.62 -30.58
C GLU A 211 -24.59 -19.10 -30.43
N ILE A 212 -25.31 -19.48 -29.37
CA ILE A 212 -25.87 -20.83 -29.21
C ILE A 212 -26.80 -21.16 -30.38
N ASN A 213 -27.76 -20.28 -30.66
CA ASN A 213 -28.73 -20.48 -31.74
C ASN A 213 -28.04 -20.53 -33.11
N LYS A 214 -27.03 -19.69 -33.32
CA LYS A 214 -26.24 -19.67 -34.56
C LYS A 214 -25.46 -20.97 -34.77
N ARG A 215 -24.80 -21.49 -33.73
CA ARG A 215 -24.10 -22.79 -33.81
C ARG A 215 -25.08 -23.95 -34.02
N ALA A 216 -26.22 -23.94 -33.33
CA ALA A 216 -27.26 -24.94 -33.53
C ALA A 216 -27.82 -24.91 -34.97
N ALA A 217 -28.03 -23.72 -35.54
CA ALA A 217 -28.46 -23.57 -36.93
C ALA A 217 -27.43 -24.11 -37.92
N MET A 218 -26.14 -23.78 -37.72
CA MET A 218 -25.04 -24.32 -38.55
C MET A 218 -24.98 -25.85 -38.50
N ILE A 219 -25.10 -26.45 -37.30
CA ILE A 219 -25.12 -27.91 -37.14
C ILE A 219 -26.34 -28.50 -37.85
N ARG A 220 -27.52 -27.90 -37.67
CA ARG A 220 -28.76 -28.36 -38.32
C ARG A 220 -28.68 -28.33 -39.84
N GLU A 221 -28.05 -27.30 -40.42
CA GLU A 221 -27.84 -27.19 -41.87
C GLU A 221 -26.81 -28.19 -42.38
N ALA A 222 -25.72 -28.42 -41.64
CA ALA A 222 -24.73 -29.44 -41.98
C ALA A 222 -25.28 -30.88 -41.87
N GLU A 223 -26.26 -31.11 -41.01
CA GLU A 223 -26.95 -32.40 -40.85
C GLU A 223 -28.05 -32.66 -41.90
N ARG A 224 -28.47 -31.64 -42.64
CA ARG A 224 -29.38 -31.82 -43.78
C ARG A 224 -28.58 -32.38 -44.97
N PRO A 225 -28.99 -33.51 -45.57
CA PRO A 225 -28.32 -34.00 -46.77
C PRO A 225 -28.46 -32.95 -47.89
N LYS A 226 -27.33 -32.51 -48.46
CA LYS A 226 -27.33 -31.67 -49.66
C LYS A 226 -28.13 -32.38 -50.76
N PRO A 227 -29.08 -31.72 -51.44
CA PRO A 227 -29.65 -32.27 -52.66
C PRO A 227 -28.50 -32.52 -53.64
N VAL A 228 -28.40 -33.74 -54.15
CA VAL A 228 -27.46 -34.10 -55.21
C VAL A 228 -27.87 -33.28 -56.43
N GLU A 229 -27.09 -32.26 -56.79
CA GLU A 229 -27.24 -31.60 -58.09
C GLU A 229 -26.90 -32.64 -59.17
N PRO A 230 -27.77 -32.88 -60.18
CA PRO A 230 -27.47 -33.84 -61.22
C PRO A 230 -26.35 -33.29 -62.11
N LEU A 231 -25.22 -33.99 -62.09
CA LEU A 231 -24.15 -33.91 -63.08
C LEU A 231 -24.75 -33.97 -64.49
N LYS A 232 -24.53 -32.93 -65.29
CA LYS A 232 -24.67 -33.01 -66.75
C LYS A 232 -23.29 -33.26 -67.34
N GLU A 233 -23.08 -34.49 -67.80
CA GLU A 233 -21.89 -34.94 -68.52
C GLU A 233 -21.82 -34.36 -69.96
N GLU A 234 -20.66 -33.77 -70.26
CA GLU A 234 -19.83 -33.85 -71.48
C GLU A 234 -20.44 -33.96 -72.88
N ILE A 235 -19.95 -33.12 -73.82
CA ILE A 235 -19.35 -33.54 -75.13
C ILE A 235 -18.27 -32.52 -75.65
N LYS A 236 -17.00 -32.97 -75.63
CA LYS A 236 -15.83 -32.91 -76.59
C LYS A 236 -15.37 -31.67 -77.43
N GLU A 237 -14.10 -31.26 -77.19
CA GLU A 237 -12.90 -30.97 -78.06
C GLU A 237 -12.96 -30.13 -79.38
N PRO A 238 -11.82 -29.63 -79.95
CA PRO A 238 -10.54 -29.07 -79.42
C PRO A 238 -10.13 -27.70 -80.08
N GLU A 239 -9.02 -27.07 -79.66
CA GLU A 239 -8.50 -25.74 -80.12
C GLU A 239 -8.09 -25.66 -81.62
N PRO A 240 -7.86 -24.44 -82.18
CA PRO A 240 -6.47 -23.96 -82.25
C PRO A 240 -6.25 -22.45 -82.04
N THR A 241 -5.03 -22.18 -81.61
CA THR A 241 -4.31 -20.92 -81.38
C THR A 241 -4.06 -20.10 -82.66
N LYS A 242 -4.05 -18.75 -82.58
CA LYS A 242 -3.02 -17.88 -83.21
C LYS A 242 -3.13 -16.39 -82.80
N GLU A 243 -2.06 -15.94 -82.15
CA GLU A 243 -1.34 -14.66 -82.29
C GLU A 243 -2.13 -13.36 -82.51
N GLN A 244 -1.97 -12.41 -81.58
CA GLN A 244 -1.13 -11.24 -81.88
C GLN A 244 -0.48 -10.64 -80.63
N VAL A 245 0.83 -10.49 -80.76
CA VAL A 245 1.80 -9.90 -79.83
C VAL A 245 1.88 -8.40 -80.11
N SER A 246 1.91 -7.57 -79.06
CA SER A 246 2.83 -6.44 -78.97
C SER A 246 2.86 -5.88 -77.55
N ILE A 247 3.93 -6.20 -76.82
CA ILE A 247 4.44 -5.44 -75.69
C ILE A 247 5.34 -4.33 -76.26
N PRO A 248 5.54 -3.21 -75.55
CA PRO A 248 6.84 -3.05 -74.87
C PRO A 248 6.65 -2.64 -73.40
N VAL A 249 7.15 -3.47 -72.48
CA VAL A 249 8.40 -3.27 -71.74
C VAL A 249 8.32 -2.01 -70.86
N ASP A 250 7.91 -2.18 -69.60
CA ASP A 250 8.83 -1.95 -68.49
C ASP A 250 8.44 -2.72 -67.21
N ILE A 251 9.29 -3.71 -66.97
CA ILE A 251 9.69 -4.46 -65.78
C ILE A 251 9.12 -3.98 -64.42
N LYS A 252 8.37 -4.88 -63.75
CA LYS A 252 8.75 -5.45 -62.44
C LYS A 252 7.99 -6.76 -62.12
N THR A 253 8.76 -7.83 -62.29
CA THR A 253 8.83 -9.17 -61.67
C THR A 253 7.74 -9.67 -60.70
N LYS A 254 7.38 -10.94 -60.95
CA LYS A 254 6.55 -11.91 -60.21
C LYS A 254 6.97 -12.23 -58.76
N GLU A 255 5.96 -12.73 -58.02
CA GLU A 255 5.95 -13.81 -57.00
C GLU A 255 6.71 -13.63 -55.68
N ALA A 256 5.96 -13.66 -54.57
CA ALA A 256 6.21 -14.56 -53.42
C ALA A 256 5.00 -14.55 -52.46
N ALA A 257 4.71 -15.71 -51.86
CA ALA A 257 3.60 -16.00 -50.96
C ALA A 257 3.47 -14.99 -49.79
N LYS A 258 2.24 -14.55 -49.49
CA LYS A 258 1.96 -13.72 -48.31
C LYS A 258 1.80 -14.57 -47.04
N PRO A 259 2.45 -14.22 -45.92
CA PRO A 259 2.25 -14.87 -44.63
C PRO A 259 0.85 -14.55 -44.08
N LYS A 260 0.28 -15.46 -43.28
CA LYS A 260 -0.94 -15.23 -42.48
C LYS A 260 -0.71 -14.05 -41.53
N GLU A 261 -1.45 -12.96 -41.71
CA GLU A 261 -1.48 -11.84 -40.76
C GLU A 261 -2.34 -12.25 -39.55
N GLU A 262 -1.77 -12.15 -38.34
CA GLU A 262 -2.47 -12.38 -37.08
C GLU A 262 -3.45 -11.22 -36.79
N PRO A 263 -4.67 -11.49 -36.29
CA PRO A 263 -5.62 -10.43 -35.99
C PRO A 263 -5.17 -9.58 -34.78
N LEU A 264 -5.13 -8.26 -34.96
CA LEU A 264 -4.87 -7.28 -33.90
C LEU A 264 -6.16 -6.91 -33.16
N PHE A 265 -6.07 -6.73 -31.83
CA PHE A 265 -7.19 -6.35 -30.95
C PHE A 265 -6.89 -5.02 -30.25
N PHE A 266 -7.91 -4.21 -29.94
CA PHE A 266 -7.76 -2.96 -29.18
C PHE A 266 -8.76 -2.85 -28.02
N TYR A 267 -8.38 -2.12 -26.97
CA TYR A 267 -9.23 -1.79 -25.83
C TYR A 267 -9.22 -0.28 -25.59
N GLU A 268 -10.37 0.28 -25.18
CA GLU A 268 -10.46 1.65 -24.70
C GLU A 268 -10.63 1.65 -23.18
N ILE A 269 -9.63 2.14 -22.45
CA ILE A 269 -9.61 2.13 -20.99
C ILE A 269 -9.45 3.55 -20.43
N ARG A 270 -10.15 3.84 -19.32
CA ARG A 270 -9.93 5.05 -18.51
C ARG A 270 -9.17 4.65 -17.25
N VAL A 271 -7.97 5.18 -17.08
CA VAL A 271 -7.13 4.94 -15.89
C VAL A 271 -7.06 6.22 -15.05
N VAL A 272 -7.35 6.10 -13.76
CA VAL A 272 -7.24 7.20 -12.79
C VAL A 272 -6.26 6.77 -11.70
N ALA A 273 -5.11 7.43 -11.62
CA ALA A 273 -4.09 7.16 -10.63
C ALA A 273 -3.29 8.43 -10.29
N ASN A 274 -2.47 8.36 -9.24
CA ASN A 274 -1.52 9.42 -8.91
C ASN A 274 -0.39 9.52 -9.97
N PHE A 275 0.39 10.60 -9.92
CA PHE A 275 1.43 10.88 -10.91
C PHE A 275 2.49 9.77 -11.01
N GLU A 276 2.91 9.21 -9.87
CA GLU A 276 3.92 8.17 -9.83
C GLU A 276 3.44 6.86 -10.48
N ASN A 277 2.19 6.46 -10.22
CA ASN A 277 1.61 5.25 -10.81
C ASN A 277 1.29 5.43 -12.29
N MET A 278 0.86 6.63 -12.72
CA MET A 278 0.69 6.92 -14.16
C MET A 278 2.00 6.87 -14.93
N LYS A 279 3.13 7.25 -14.30
CA LYS A 279 4.46 7.14 -14.90
C LYS A 279 4.85 5.67 -15.10
N LYS A 280 4.66 4.83 -14.08
CA LYS A 280 4.91 3.38 -14.15
C LYS A 280 4.08 2.71 -15.25
N LEU A 281 2.80 3.07 -15.40
CA LEU A 281 1.95 2.57 -16.47
C LEU A 281 2.46 2.98 -17.86
N THR A 282 2.91 4.22 -18.01
CA THR A 282 3.44 4.72 -19.29
C THR A 282 4.73 4.00 -19.68
N GLU A 283 5.62 3.70 -18.72
CA GLU A 283 6.83 2.92 -18.96
C GLU A 283 6.50 1.49 -19.38
N LEU A 284 5.46 0.88 -18.79
CA LEU A 284 5.00 -0.46 -19.16
C LEU A 284 4.41 -0.52 -20.57
N LEU A 285 3.59 0.46 -20.96
CA LEU A 285 3.01 0.53 -22.30
C LEU A 285 4.01 0.89 -23.41
N LYS A 286 5.20 1.38 -23.05
CA LYS A 286 6.31 1.62 -24.00
C LYS A 286 7.18 0.39 -24.24
N GLY A 287 6.92 -0.73 -23.55
CA GLY A 287 7.60 -1.99 -23.77
C GLY A 287 7.19 -2.65 -25.10
N ASP A 288 7.97 -3.65 -25.52
CA ASP A 288 7.72 -4.37 -26.76
C ASP A 288 6.34 -5.06 -26.75
N GLY A 289 5.52 -4.83 -27.79
CA GLY A 289 4.25 -5.52 -28.01
C GLY A 289 2.98 -4.70 -27.75
N PHE A 290 3.08 -3.41 -27.39
CA PHE A 290 1.92 -2.54 -27.19
C PHE A 290 1.97 -1.28 -28.05
N ASP A 291 0.92 -1.06 -28.85
CA ASP A 291 0.62 0.24 -29.45
C ASP A 291 -0.44 0.96 -28.62
N TYR A 292 -0.16 2.18 -28.16
CA TYR A 292 -1.12 2.95 -27.36
C TYR A 292 -1.26 4.40 -27.81
N THR A 293 -2.49 4.93 -27.70
CA THR A 293 -2.84 6.33 -27.99
C THR A 293 -3.62 6.93 -26.84
N VAL A 294 -3.19 8.09 -26.34
CA VAL A 294 -3.89 8.80 -25.25
C VAL A 294 -4.97 9.71 -25.86
N LYS A 295 -6.25 9.40 -25.60
CA LYS A 295 -7.39 10.16 -26.15
C LYS A 295 -7.75 11.43 -25.34
N ASP A 296 -7.60 11.41 -24.02
CA ASP A 296 -7.97 12.55 -23.13
C ASP A 296 -7.07 12.59 -21.87
N LYS A 297 -6.79 13.79 -21.32
CA LYS A 297 -5.93 14.00 -20.14
C LYS A 297 -6.42 15.18 -19.30
N GLY A 298 -6.77 14.92 -18.04
CA GLY A 298 -7.18 15.95 -17.08
C GLY A 298 -6.95 15.56 -15.62
N ARG A 299 -7.09 16.51 -14.69
CA ARG A 299 -7.09 16.23 -13.24
C ARG A 299 -8.52 15.93 -12.80
N THR A 300 -8.77 14.72 -12.30
CA THR A 300 -10.04 14.36 -11.65
C THR A 300 -9.93 14.66 -10.16
N GLN A 301 -10.88 15.43 -9.60
CA GLN A 301 -10.99 15.60 -8.15
C GLN A 301 -11.49 14.29 -7.52
N LYS A 302 -11.01 13.98 -6.30
CA LYS A 302 -11.46 12.81 -5.53
C LYS A 302 -12.92 12.95 -5.13
#